data_AF-A0A368JPB5-F1
#
_entry.id   AF-A0A368JPB5-F1
#
_cell.length_a   1.000
_cell.length_b   1.000
_cell.length_c   1.000
_cell.angle_alpha   90.00
_cell.angle_beta   90.00
_cell.angle_gamma   90.00
#
_symmetry.space_group_name_H-M   'P 1'
#
loop_
_entity.id
_entity.type
_entity.pdbx_description
1 polymer ?
#
loop_
_entity_poly.entity_id
_entity_poly.type
_entity_poly.pdbx_seq_one_letter_code
_entity_poly.pdbx_strand_id
1 'polypeptide(L)'
;MNLMNSWATRTPMATPLTNYTVEMEHTGLSGWISYRESMLTLRFSYERMLTSIYVFVPGNEQWPAYCRSAGAKVATPRRTEIIQRIATELRNQQAPSMVQINDFGIEVVF
;
A
#
# COMPACT_ATOMS: atom_id res chain seq x y z
N MET A 1 38.55 13.58 -32.03
CA MET A 1 37.49 12.56 -32.04
C MET A 1 36.87 12.54 -30.65
N ASN A 2 35.76 13.25 -30.44
CA ASN A 2 35.06 13.32 -29.15
C ASN A 2 33.79 12.45 -29.23
N LEU A 3 33.64 11.57 -28.25
CA LEU A 3 32.48 10.71 -28.04
C LEU A 3 31.28 11.57 -27.61
N MET A 4 30.21 11.56 -28.40
CA MET A 4 28.91 12.12 -28.01
C MET A 4 28.18 11.10 -27.13
N ASN A 5 28.08 11.38 -25.84
CA ASN A 5 27.19 10.65 -24.95
C ASN A 5 25.74 11.09 -25.23
N SER A 6 24.93 10.17 -25.74
CA SER A 6 23.48 10.33 -25.87
C SER A 6 22.84 10.33 -24.47
N TRP A 7 22.43 11.51 -24.01
CA TRP A 7 21.58 11.65 -22.84
C TRP A 7 20.17 11.22 -23.24
N ALA A 8 19.76 10.01 -22.85
CA ALA A 8 18.36 9.64 -22.89
C ALA A 8 17.62 10.49 -21.86
N THR A 9 16.92 11.51 -22.34
CA THR A 9 15.96 12.28 -21.53
C THR A 9 14.85 11.33 -21.11
N ARG A 10 14.99 10.69 -19.94
CA ARG A 10 13.89 9.99 -19.29
C ARG A 10 12.89 11.06 -18.90
N THR A 11 11.88 11.28 -19.72
CA THR A 11 10.69 12.03 -19.34
C THR A 11 10.16 11.38 -18.07
N PRO A 12 10.16 12.07 -16.91
CA PRO A 12 9.43 11.55 -15.76
C PRO A 12 7.96 11.51 -16.19
N MET A 13 7.37 10.31 -16.29
CA MET A 13 5.92 10.19 -16.32
C MET A 13 5.45 10.82 -15.02
N ALA A 14 4.84 12.00 -15.10
CA ALA A 14 4.16 12.61 -13.99
C ALA A 14 3.06 11.64 -13.54
N THR A 15 3.34 10.87 -12.49
CA THR A 15 2.34 10.10 -11.78
C THR A 15 1.29 11.12 -11.31
N PRO A 16 -0.01 10.95 -11.60
CA PRO A 16 -1.01 11.84 -11.06
C PRO A 16 -0.84 11.88 -9.54
N LEU A 17 -0.61 13.06 -8.97
CA LEU A 17 -0.61 13.33 -7.53
C LEU A 17 -2.02 13.04 -6.99
N THR A 18 -2.37 11.76 -6.90
CA THR A 18 -3.46 11.34 -6.03
C THR A 18 -2.86 11.46 -4.64
N ASN A 19 -3.18 12.54 -3.94
CA ASN A 19 -2.77 12.75 -2.56
C ASN A 19 -3.40 11.63 -1.72
N TYR A 20 -2.63 10.55 -1.52
CA TYR A 20 -2.97 9.49 -0.59
C TYR A 20 -1.98 9.48 0.56
N THR A 21 -2.42 9.03 1.73
CA THR A 21 -1.54 8.79 2.87
C THR A 21 -1.75 7.38 3.39
N VAL A 22 -0.67 6.79 3.90
CA VAL A 22 -0.66 5.50 4.58
C VAL A 22 -0.08 5.72 5.97
N GLU A 23 -0.95 5.66 6.99
CA GLU A 23 -0.59 5.87 8.38
C GLU A 23 -0.64 4.54 9.14
N MET A 24 0.37 4.31 9.98
CA MET A 24 0.46 3.13 10.82
C MET A 24 0.28 3.51 12.29
N GLU A 25 -0.78 3.00 12.91
CA GLU A 25 -1.08 3.19 14.33
C GLU A 25 -0.68 1.92 15.07
N HIS A 26 0.27 2.05 16.00
CA HIS A 26 0.83 0.93 16.75
C HIS A 26 0.11 0.71 18.08
N THR A 27 -0.29 -0.54 18.36
CA THR A 27 -0.82 -0.99 19.65
C THR A 27 -0.13 -2.30 20.06
N GLY A 28 1.07 -2.19 20.63
CA GLY A 28 1.90 -3.35 20.97
C GLY A 28 2.34 -4.11 19.72
N LEU A 29 2.04 -5.41 19.68
CA LEU A 29 2.35 -6.29 18.54
C LEU A 29 1.29 -6.28 17.44
N SER A 30 0.27 -5.44 17.53
CA SER A 30 -0.73 -5.27 16.48
C SER A 30 -1.05 -3.80 16.28
N GLY A 31 -1.96 -3.50 15.37
CA GLY A 31 -2.42 -2.14 15.16
C GLY A 31 -3.19 -1.99 13.86
N TRP A 32 -3.18 -0.77 13.34
CA TRP A 32 -3.97 -0.40 12.18
C TRP A 32 -3.13 0.29 11.11
N ILE A 33 -3.38 -0.07 9.86
CA ILE A 33 -2.96 0.67 8.67
C ILE A 33 -4.16 1.45 8.14
N SER A 34 -4.05 2.76 8.04
CA SER A 34 -5.07 3.62 7.44
C SER A 34 -4.60 4.11 6.08
N TYR A 35 -5.31 3.73 5.02
CA TYR A 35 -5.18 4.31 3.68
C TYR A 35 -6.21 5.43 3.52
N ARG A 36 -5.75 6.65 3.23
CA ARG A 36 -6.63 7.82 3.09
C ARG A 36 -6.42 8.52 1.75
N GLU A 37 -7.52 8.98 1.16
CA GLU A 37 -7.58 9.97 0.08
C GLU A 37 -8.66 11.00 0.46
N SER A 38 -8.81 12.08 -0.31
CA SER A 38 -9.73 13.19 0.03
C SER A 38 -11.16 12.80 0.42
N MET A 39 -11.71 11.72 -0.15
CA MET A 39 -13.08 11.24 0.13
C MET A 39 -13.12 9.75 0.49
N LEU A 40 -11.99 9.17 0.88
CA LEU A 40 -11.84 7.75 1.08
C LEU A 40 -11.00 7.50 2.33
N THR A 41 -11.47 6.62 3.21
CA THR A 41 -10.62 6.05 4.27
C THR A 41 -10.89 4.56 4.35
N LEU A 42 -9.83 3.77 4.29
CA LEU A 42 -9.84 2.33 4.52
C LEU A 42 -8.88 2.01 5.67
N ARG A 43 -9.28 1.09 6.55
CA ARG A 43 -8.50 0.71 7.72
C ARG A 43 -8.31 -0.80 7.76
N PHE A 44 -7.07 -1.25 7.88
CA PHE A 44 -6.67 -2.65 7.87
C PHE A 44 -5.98 -2.98 9.17
N SER A 45 -6.32 -4.10 9.80
CA SER A 45 -5.55 -4.59 10.95
C SER A 45 -4.19 -5.09 10.47
N TYR A 46 -3.18 -4.96 11.32
CA TYR A 46 -1.91 -5.64 11.11
C TYR A 46 -1.47 -6.32 12.41
N GLU A 47 -0.64 -7.34 12.26
CA GLU A 47 0.10 -8.00 13.34
C GLU A 47 1.60 -7.97 13.05
N ARG A 48 2.39 -7.77 14.09
CA ARG A 48 3.85 -7.82 14.06
C ARG A 48 4.28 -9.19 14.55
N MET A 49 4.91 -9.92 13.66
CA MET A 49 5.60 -11.18 13.91
C MET A 49 7.07 -10.91 14.26
N LEU A 50 7.80 -11.96 14.61
CA LEU A 50 9.23 -11.87 14.96
C LEU A 50 10.06 -11.25 13.82
N THR A 51 9.76 -11.63 12.58
CA THR A 51 10.54 -11.27 11.38
C THR A 51 9.73 -10.48 10.35
N SER A 52 8.45 -10.20 10.60
CA SER A 52 7.60 -9.52 9.64
C SER A 52 6.46 -8.73 10.27
N ILE A 53 5.84 -7.87 9.49
CA ILE A 53 4.49 -7.37 9.72
C ILE A 53 3.57 -8.03 8.70
N TYR A 54 2.41 -8.48 9.16
CA TYR A 54 1.35 -8.98 8.31
C TYR A 54 0.13 -8.05 8.39
N VAL A 55 -0.23 -7.45 7.26
CA VAL A 55 -1.43 -6.60 7.11
C VAL A 55 -2.54 -7.43 6.50
N PHE A 56 -3.66 -7.55 7.21
CA PHE A 56 -4.81 -8.34 6.76
C PHE A 56 -5.64 -7.52 5.77
N VAL A 57 -5.69 -7.98 4.52
CA VAL A 57 -6.46 -7.33 3.45
C VAL A 57 -7.55 -8.28 2.99
N PRO A 58 -8.83 -7.84 2.94
CA PRO A 58 -9.90 -8.68 2.42
C PRO A 58 -9.59 -9.20 1.01
N GLY A 59 -9.83 -10.50 0.79
CA GLY A 59 -9.70 -11.13 -0.52
C GLY A 59 -10.64 -10.52 -1.57
N ASN A 60 -10.44 -10.86 -2.84
CA ASN A 60 -11.20 -10.28 -3.96
C ASN A 60 -12.73 -10.39 -3.77
N GLU A 61 -13.22 -11.52 -3.26
CA GLU A 61 -14.65 -11.75 -3.02
C GLU A 61 -15.22 -10.92 -1.87
N GLN A 62 -14.41 -10.66 -0.85
CA GLN A 62 -14.82 -9.94 0.36
C GLN A 62 -14.68 -8.42 0.21
N TRP A 63 -13.82 -7.97 -0.71
CA TRP A 63 -13.48 -6.57 -0.93
C TRP A 63 -14.69 -5.66 -1.20
N PRO A 64 -15.67 -6.02 -2.07
CA PRO A 64 -16.84 -5.16 -2.30
C PRO A 64 -17.68 -4.95 -1.05
N ALA A 65 -17.85 -5.99 -0.23
CA ALA A 65 -18.59 -5.91 1.02
C ALA A 65 -17.85 -5.04 2.04
N TYR A 66 -16.53 -5.21 2.16
CA TYR A 66 -15.67 -4.38 3.00
C TYR A 66 -15.69 -2.89 2.59
N CYS A 67 -15.56 -2.58 1.30
CA CYS A 67 -15.64 -1.20 0.81
C CYS A 67 -16.99 -0.56 1.13
N ARG A 68 -18.07 -1.34 1.02
CA ARG A 68 -19.43 -0.87 1.34
C ARG A 68 -19.58 -0.56 2.82
N SER A 69 -19.11 -1.44 3.71
CA SER A 69 -19.20 -1.23 5.16
C SER A 69 -18.32 -0.07 5.63
N ALA A 70 -17.18 0.16 4.98
CA ALA A 70 -16.30 1.30 5.24
C ALA A 70 -16.80 2.64 4.65
N GLY A 71 -17.97 2.69 4.00
CA GLY A 71 -18.46 3.90 3.31
C GLY A 71 -17.64 4.29 2.07
N ALA A 72 -16.79 3.39 1.60
CA ALA A 72 -15.74 3.58 0.61
C ALA A 72 -16.04 2.87 -0.73
N LYS A 73 -17.29 2.91 -1.20
CA LYS A 73 -17.76 2.17 -2.40
C LYS A 73 -16.90 2.44 -3.65
N VAL A 74 -16.35 3.64 -3.78
CA VAL A 74 -15.48 4.04 -4.90
C VAL A 74 -14.16 3.28 -4.95
N ALA A 75 -13.74 2.62 -3.87
CA ALA A 75 -12.56 1.76 -3.82
C ALA A 75 -12.81 0.34 -4.33
N THR A 76 -14.06 -0.08 -4.57
CA THR A 76 -14.37 -1.44 -5.03
C THR A 76 -13.59 -1.87 -6.28
N PRO A 77 -13.49 -1.07 -7.36
CA PRO A 77 -12.68 -1.46 -8.53
C PRO A 77 -11.17 -1.24 -8.35
N ARG A 78 -10.73 -0.67 -7.22
CA ARG A 78 -9.35 -0.17 -6.99
C ARG A 78 -8.56 -1.04 -6.01
N ARG A 79 -9.00 -2.27 -5.73
CA ARG A 79 -8.35 -3.17 -4.75
C ARG A 79 -6.84 -3.28 -5.00
N THR A 80 -6.46 -3.74 -6.19
CA THR A 80 -5.05 -3.98 -6.55
C THR A 80 -4.21 -2.72 -6.42
N GLU A 81 -4.72 -1.59 -6.92
CA GLU A 81 -4.06 -0.28 -6.85
C GLU A 81 -3.80 0.15 -5.40
N ILE A 82 -4.81 0.07 -4.53
CA ILE A 82 -4.71 0.49 -3.13
C ILE A 82 -3.73 -0.40 -2.36
N ILE A 83 -3.79 -1.72 -2.57
CA ILE A 83 -2.85 -2.68 -1.95
C ILE A 83 -1.42 -2.36 -2.36
N GLN A 84 -1.18 -2.07 -3.65
CA GLN A 84 0.15 -1.72 -4.14
C GLN A 84 0.68 -0.42 -3.54
N ARG A 85 -0.18 0.60 -3.35
CA ARG A 85 0.17 1.85 -2.67
C ARG A 85 0.56 1.62 -1.21
N ILE A 86 -0.25 0.86 -0.47
CA ILE A 86 0.05 0.47 0.91
C ILE A 86 1.39 -0.28 0.98
N ALA A 87 1.59 -1.30 0.15
CA ALA A 87 2.82 -2.07 0.11
C ALA A 87 4.07 -1.21 -0.18
N THR A 88 3.93 -0.22 -1.08
CA THR A 88 5.02 0.71 -1.42
C THR A 88 5.37 1.60 -0.23
N GLU A 89 4.37 2.18 0.45
CA GLU A 89 4.60 3.01 1.63
C GLU A 89 5.20 2.22 2.79
N LEU A 90 4.70 1.00 3.05
CA LEU A 90 5.27 0.15 4.09
C LEU A 90 6.74 -0.22 3.81
N ARG A 91 7.10 -0.48 2.55
CA ARG A 91 8.50 -0.71 2.16
C ARG A 91 9.37 0.51 2.46
N ASN A 92 8.88 1.71 2.13
CA ASN A 92 9.61 2.95 2.34
C ASN A 92 9.81 3.26 3.84
N GLN A 93 8.82 2.94 4.67
CA GLN A 93 8.86 3.18 6.11
C GLN A 93 9.77 2.18 6.88
N GLN A 94 9.97 0.96 6.39
CA GLN A 94 10.65 -0.13 7.12
C GLN A 94 12.05 -0.50 6.54
N ALA A 95 12.61 0.32 5.65
CA ALA A 95 13.81 0.02 4.85
C ALA A 95 14.94 -0.80 5.55
N PRO A 96 15.58 -1.79 4.88
CA PRO A 96 15.30 -2.39 3.57
C PRO A 96 14.46 -3.68 3.70
N SER A 97 13.14 -3.54 3.87
CA SER A 97 12.24 -4.70 3.97
C SER A 97 11.81 -5.30 2.63
N MET A 98 11.73 -6.62 2.55
CA MET A 98 11.06 -7.32 1.45
C MET A 98 9.55 -7.25 1.64
N VAL A 99 8.79 -6.98 0.57
CA VAL A 99 7.31 -6.94 0.62
C VAL A 99 6.71 -8.00 -0.29
N GLN A 100 5.81 -8.81 0.25
CA GLN A 100 5.06 -9.84 -0.44
C GLN A 100 3.57 -9.52 -0.36
N ILE A 101 2.84 -9.71 -1.45
CA ILE A 101 1.38 -9.52 -1.51
C ILE A 101 0.77 -10.86 -1.90
N ASN A 102 -0.19 -11.34 -1.12
CA ASN A 102 -0.92 -12.57 -1.40
C ASN A 102 -2.44 -12.36 -1.27
N ASP A 103 -3.23 -13.43 -1.40
CA ASP A 103 -4.69 -13.35 -1.37
C ASP A 103 -5.26 -12.88 -0.02
N PHE A 104 -4.47 -13.02 1.04
CA PHE A 104 -4.86 -12.76 2.42
C PHE A 104 -4.33 -11.43 2.97
N GLY A 105 -3.36 -10.79 2.30
CA GLY A 105 -2.73 -9.61 2.85
C GLY A 105 -1.42 -9.15 2.21
N ILE A 106 -0.73 -8.29 2.96
CA ILE A 106 0.61 -7.76 2.65
C ILE A 106 1.54 -8.19 3.78
N GLU A 107 2.63 -8.86 3.45
CA GLU A 107 3.70 -9.19 4.40
C GLU A 107 4.93 -8.33 4.12
N VAL A 108 5.50 -7.74 5.18
CA VAL A 108 6.69 -6.89 5.15
C VAL A 108 7.74 -7.53 6.05
N VAL A 109 8.81 -8.07 5.48
CA VAL A 109 9.87 -8.80 6.20
C VAL A 109 11.02 -7.85 6.55
N PHE A 110 11.47 -7.86 7.80
CA PHE A 110 12.57 -7.02 8.30
C PHE A 110 13.95 -7.62 8.07
#